data_AF-A0A7X8ZHI4-F1
#
_entry.id   AF-A0A7X8ZHI4-F1
#
_cell.length_a   1.000
_cell.length_b   1.000
_cell.length_c   1.000
_cell.angle_alpha   90.00
_cell.angle_beta   90.00
_cell.angle_gamma   90.00
#
_symmetry.space_group_name_H-M   'P 1'
#
loop_
_entity.id
_entity.type
_entity.pdbx_description
1 polymer ?
#
loop_
_entity_poly.entity_id
_entity_poly.type
_entity_poly.pdbx_seq_one_letter_code
_entity_poly.pdbx_strand_id
1 'polypeptide(L)'
;MELQQVYQCIRAEFNGDNCRRLAQQYQVFPAKLGFSSYAQGIHWLAQQYESLGLETELSIFPADGKSVYADRHFPLAWDIDQAWAEVDGEKIADYESCSYAAVPFSADSGGVCQAELIAIEQLPQENCLENLVPLITHYPNI
;
A
#
# COMPACT_ATOMS: atom_id res chain seq x y z
N MET A 1 -30.13 -17.63 -27.33
CA MET A 1 -29.02 -16.79 -27.82
C MET A 1 -27.92 -17.73 -28.25
N GLU A 2 -27.48 -17.64 -29.50
CA GLU A 2 -26.45 -18.53 -30.08
C GLU A 2 -25.07 -18.17 -29.55
N LEU A 3 -24.16 -19.16 -29.39
CA LEU A 3 -22.84 -18.97 -28.80
C LEU A 3 -22.00 -17.91 -29.53
N GLN A 4 -22.14 -17.83 -30.86
CA GLN A 4 -21.48 -16.81 -31.68
C GLN A 4 -21.91 -15.38 -31.34
N GLN A 5 -23.18 -15.17 -30.99
CA GLN A 5 -23.69 -13.85 -30.61
C GLN A 5 -23.11 -13.41 -29.27
N VAL A 6 -23.02 -14.34 -28.30
CA VAL A 6 -22.37 -14.08 -27.01
C VAL A 6 -20.89 -13.71 -27.19
N TYR A 7 -20.17 -14.46 -28.02
CA TYR A 7 -18.76 -14.19 -28.30
C TYR A 7 -18.55 -12.80 -28.95
N GLN A 8 -19.40 -12.43 -29.91
CA GLN A 8 -19.32 -11.12 -30.56
C GLN A 8 -19.60 -9.97 -29.58
N CYS A 9 -20.61 -10.12 -28.72
CA CYS A 9 -20.91 -9.13 -27.68
C CYS A 9 -19.73 -8.96 -26.71
N ILE A 10 -19.16 -10.06 -26.19
CA ILE A 10 -18.02 -9.99 -25.26
C ILE A 10 -16.81 -9.32 -25.93
N ARG A 11 -16.50 -9.72 -27.18
CA ARG A 11 -15.34 -9.19 -27.91
C ARG A 11 -15.48 -7.70 -28.23
N ALA A 12 -16.69 -7.22 -28.47
CA ALA A 12 -16.94 -5.79 -28.70
C ALA A 12 -16.74 -4.95 -27.43
N GLU A 13 -17.09 -5.49 -26.27
CA GLU A 13 -16.95 -4.81 -24.97
C GLU A 13 -15.53 -4.89 -24.38
N PHE A 14 -14.82 -6.01 -24.58
CA PHE A 14 -13.42 -6.18 -24.16
C PHE A 14 -12.45 -5.41 -25.08
N ASN A 15 -12.48 -4.09 -24.96
CA ASN A 15 -11.53 -3.18 -25.59
C ASN A 15 -10.35 -2.90 -24.63
N GLY A 16 -9.12 -3.12 -25.10
CA GLY A 16 -7.90 -2.87 -24.32
C GLY A 16 -7.78 -1.44 -23.79
N ASP A 17 -8.33 -0.45 -24.50
CA ASP A 17 -8.33 0.94 -24.05
C ASP A 17 -9.26 1.17 -22.85
N ASN A 18 -10.41 0.48 -22.82
CA ASN A 18 -11.32 0.51 -21.67
C ASN A 18 -10.66 -0.14 -20.46
N CYS A 19 -10.01 -1.29 -20.64
CA CYS A 19 -9.26 -1.96 -19.56
C CYS A 19 -8.15 -1.06 -19.02
N ARG A 20 -7.38 -0.41 -19.90
CA ARG A 20 -6.30 0.50 -19.49
C ARG A 20 -6.83 1.70 -18.72
N ARG A 21 -7.90 2.33 -19.20
CA ARG A 21 -8.52 3.49 -18.53
C ARG A 21 -9.03 3.13 -17.15
N LEU A 22 -9.74 2.01 -17.03
CA LEU A 22 -10.24 1.54 -15.72
C LEU A 22 -9.10 1.22 -14.76
N ALA A 23 -8.03 0.57 -15.25
CA ALA A 23 -6.84 0.28 -14.46
C ALA A 23 -6.17 1.57 -13.96
N GLN A 24 -6.04 2.60 -14.79
CA GLN A 24 -5.49 3.90 -14.39
C GLN A 24 -6.35 4.59 -13.33
N GLN A 25 -7.67 4.52 -13.45
CA GLN A 25 -8.60 5.07 -12.45
C GLN A 25 -8.48 4.33 -11.12
N TYR A 26 -8.35 3.01 -11.15
CA TYR A 26 -8.20 2.20 -9.94
C TYR A 26 -6.81 2.32 -9.30
N GLN A 27 -5.75 2.46 -10.09
CA GLN A 27 -4.36 2.43 -9.62
C GLN A 27 -4.06 3.48 -8.54
N VAL A 28 -4.78 4.60 -8.51
CA VAL A 28 -4.58 5.68 -7.52
C VAL A 28 -4.77 5.22 -6.08
N PHE A 29 -5.60 4.19 -5.85
CA PHE A 29 -5.88 3.66 -4.52
C PHE A 29 -4.73 2.77 -3.99
N PRO A 30 -4.37 1.64 -4.63
CA PRO A 30 -3.26 0.81 -4.14
C PRO A 30 -1.92 1.54 -4.18
N ALA A 31 -1.76 2.57 -5.02
CA ALA A 31 -0.55 3.37 -5.07
C ALA A 31 -0.21 4.09 -3.75
N LYS A 32 -1.18 4.35 -2.86
CA LYS A 32 -0.88 4.94 -1.55
C LYS A 32 -0.36 3.92 -0.53
N LEU A 33 -0.49 2.61 -0.76
CA LEU A 33 0.01 1.56 0.16
C LEU A 33 -0.55 1.62 1.60
N GLY A 34 -1.78 2.10 1.83
CA GLY A 34 -2.40 2.17 3.16
C GLY A 34 -3.75 1.47 3.23
N PHE A 35 -4.14 1.00 4.43
CA PHE A 35 -5.42 0.32 4.67
C PHE A 35 -6.60 1.13 4.15
N SER A 36 -6.67 2.41 4.52
CA SER A 36 -7.76 3.30 4.13
C SER A 36 -7.83 3.48 2.61
N SER A 37 -6.68 3.52 1.94
CA SER A 37 -6.63 3.67 0.49
C SER A 37 -7.10 2.40 -0.23
N TYR A 38 -6.69 1.22 0.23
CA TYR A 38 -7.24 -0.04 -0.29
C TYR A 38 -8.75 -0.15 -0.05
N ALA A 39 -9.22 0.21 1.15
CA ALA A 39 -10.64 0.22 1.46
C ALA A 39 -11.43 1.14 0.52
N GLN A 40 -10.95 2.35 0.26
CA GLN A 40 -11.55 3.27 -0.71
C GLN A 40 -11.59 2.67 -2.12
N GLY A 41 -10.52 2.00 -2.55
CA GLY A 41 -10.49 1.31 -3.85
C GLY A 41 -11.54 0.21 -3.97
N ILE A 42 -11.76 -0.58 -2.92
CA ILE A 42 -12.80 -1.62 -2.90
C ILE A 42 -14.20 -1.01 -2.98
N HIS A 43 -14.47 0.08 -2.24
CA HIS A 43 -15.75 0.78 -2.34
C HIS A 43 -15.97 1.37 -3.74
N TRP A 44 -14.92 1.95 -4.34
CA TRP A 44 -14.99 2.46 -5.70
C TRP A 44 -15.30 1.34 -6.71
N LEU A 45 -14.68 0.16 -6.58
CA LEU A 45 -14.98 -0.99 -7.43
C LEU A 45 -16.43 -1.46 -7.30
N ALA A 46 -16.96 -1.49 -6.08
CA ALA A 46 -18.36 -1.84 -5.87
C ALA A 46 -19.31 -0.88 -6.58
N GLN A 47 -19.03 0.43 -6.51
CA GLN A 47 -19.78 1.44 -7.26
C GLN A 47 -19.68 1.23 -8.77
N GLN A 48 -18.51 0.80 -9.29
CA GLN A 48 -18.39 0.47 -10.71
C GLN A 48 -19.29 -0.71 -11.08
N TYR A 49 -19.36 -1.75 -10.26
CA TYR A 49 -20.20 -2.92 -10.52
C TYR A 49 -21.69 -2.57 -10.48
N GLU A 50 -22.12 -1.81 -9.48
CA GLU A 50 -23.49 -1.29 -9.37
C GLU A 50 -23.88 -0.44 -10.58
N SER A 51 -22.98 0.43 -11.06
CA SER A 51 -23.22 1.27 -12.24
C SER A 51 -23.42 0.46 -13.53
N LEU A 52 -22.92 -0.77 -13.58
CA LEU A 52 -23.10 -1.72 -14.67
C LEU A 52 -24.37 -2.58 -14.50
N GLY A 53 -25.14 -2.35 -13.44
CA GLY A 53 -26.35 -3.09 -13.11
C GLY A 53 -26.10 -4.43 -12.41
N LEU A 54 -24.92 -4.64 -11.84
CA LEU A 54 -24.59 -5.86 -11.10
C LEU A 54 -24.98 -5.72 -9.62
N GLU A 55 -25.58 -6.78 -9.07
CA GLU A 55 -25.75 -6.92 -7.63
C GLU A 55 -24.37 -7.08 -6.97
N THR A 56 -24.10 -6.27 -5.96
CA THR A 56 -22.78 -6.16 -5.34
C THR A 56 -22.90 -6.18 -3.82
N GLU A 57 -22.05 -6.97 -3.17
CA GLU A 57 -21.93 -7.05 -1.72
C GLU A 57 -20.46 -6.82 -1.32
N LEU A 58 -20.24 -5.99 -0.29
CA LEU A 58 -18.92 -5.80 0.29
C LEU A 58 -18.77 -6.64 1.56
N SER A 59 -17.87 -7.62 1.51
CA SER A 59 -17.43 -8.33 2.71
C SER A 59 -16.30 -7.55 3.40
N ILE A 60 -16.61 -6.96 4.55
CA ILE A 60 -15.65 -6.15 5.31
C ILE A 60 -15.09 -6.98 6.45
N PHE A 61 -13.75 -7.05 6.52
CA PHE A 61 -13.04 -7.65 7.63
C PHE A 61 -12.48 -6.56 8.55
N PRO A 62 -12.49 -6.76 9.88
CA PRO A 62 -11.91 -5.81 10.81
C PRO A 62 -10.39 -5.76 10.64
N ALA A 63 -9.79 -4.58 10.82
CA ALA A 63 -8.34 -4.38 10.86
C ALA A 63 -7.95 -3.78 12.23
N ASP A 64 -8.26 -4.51 13.29
CA ASP A 64 -8.19 -4.04 14.68
C ASP A 64 -7.01 -4.63 15.47
N GLY A 65 -6.21 -5.52 14.87
CA GLY A 65 -5.13 -6.23 15.54
C GLY A 65 -5.61 -7.27 16.57
N LYS A 66 -6.92 -7.55 16.66
CA LYS A 66 -7.53 -8.28 17.78
C LYS A 66 -8.47 -9.38 17.32
N SER A 67 -9.33 -9.10 16.36
CA SER A 67 -10.29 -10.04 15.82
C SER A 67 -9.59 -11.26 15.21
N VAL A 68 -10.11 -12.46 15.49
CA VAL A 68 -9.55 -13.74 15.05
C VAL A 68 -10.41 -14.34 13.95
N TYR A 69 -9.76 -14.79 12.88
CA TYR A 69 -10.37 -15.62 11.85
C TYR A 69 -9.55 -16.90 11.69
N ALA A 70 -10.19 -18.02 12.02
CA ALA A 70 -9.52 -19.32 12.16
C ALA A 70 -8.34 -19.25 13.16
N ASP A 71 -7.10 -19.37 12.68
CA ASP A 71 -5.86 -19.38 13.47
C ASP A 71 -5.08 -18.05 13.39
N ARG A 72 -5.65 -17.00 12.78
CA ARG A 72 -4.96 -15.72 12.56
C ARG A 72 -5.72 -14.55 13.15
N HIS A 73 -4.98 -13.61 13.73
CA HIS A 73 -5.50 -12.28 14.00
C HIS A 73 -5.48 -11.44 12.73
N PHE A 74 -6.51 -10.62 12.54
CA PHE A 74 -6.45 -9.56 11.55
C PHE A 74 -5.40 -8.52 11.96
N PRO A 75 -4.63 -7.95 11.03
CA PRO A 75 -3.65 -6.92 11.34
C PRO A 75 -4.36 -5.65 11.82
N LEU A 76 -3.63 -4.80 12.55
CA LEU A 76 -4.07 -3.44 12.82
C LEU A 76 -4.03 -2.65 11.50
N ALA A 77 -5.04 -1.80 11.27
CA ALA A 77 -5.04 -0.87 10.15
C ALA A 77 -3.76 -0.02 10.19
N TRP A 78 -3.09 0.05 9.04
CA TRP A 78 -1.85 0.78 8.87
C TRP A 78 -2.04 1.80 7.75
N ASP A 79 -1.90 3.07 8.09
CA ASP A 79 -2.01 4.21 7.18
C ASP A 79 -0.85 5.17 7.49
N ILE A 80 -0.37 5.85 6.45
CA ILE A 80 0.64 6.91 6.58
C ILE A 80 -0.03 8.24 6.25
N ASP A 81 0.01 9.17 7.19
CA ASP A 81 -0.37 10.56 6.96
C ASP A 81 0.78 11.30 6.25
N GLN A 82 1.99 11.23 6.82
CA GLN A 82 3.22 11.82 6.30
C GLN A 82 4.43 10.98 6.67
N ALA A 83 5.39 10.84 5.76
CA ALA A 83 6.69 10.22 6.04
C ALA A 83 7.74 10.76 5.07
N TRP A 84 8.91 11.10 5.58
CA TRP A 84 10.04 11.57 4.78
C TRP A 84 11.35 11.34 5.55
N ALA A 85 12.48 11.42 4.83
CA ALA A 85 13.80 11.41 5.43
C ALA A 85 14.65 12.54 4.83
N GLU A 86 15.44 13.19 5.68
CA GLU A 86 16.34 14.28 5.31
C GLU A 86 17.77 13.99 5.78
N VAL A 87 18.75 14.37 4.97
CA VAL A 87 20.17 14.35 5.31
C VAL A 87 20.74 15.72 4.96
N ASP A 88 21.37 16.38 5.93
CA ASP A 88 21.97 17.72 5.77
C ASP A 88 21.02 18.78 5.16
N GLY A 89 19.72 18.66 5.44
CA GLY A 89 18.67 19.56 4.94
C GLY A 89 18.15 19.23 3.53
N GLU A 90 18.63 18.16 2.91
CA GLU A 90 18.11 17.64 1.64
C GLU A 90 17.16 16.46 1.89
N LYS A 91 15.96 16.53 1.32
CA LYS A 91 14.98 15.43 1.40
C LYS A 91 15.36 14.32 0.44
N ILE A 92 15.78 13.18 0.98
CA ILE A 92 16.23 12.00 0.20
C ILE A 92 15.12 10.98 -0.05
N ALA A 93 14.03 11.06 0.70
CA ALA A 93 12.87 10.18 0.58
C ALA A 93 11.61 10.94 0.99
N ASP A 94 10.53 10.81 0.22
CA ASP A 94 9.26 11.49 0.48
C ASP A 94 8.07 10.62 0.06
N TYR A 95 7.30 10.17 1.04
CA TYR A 95 6.13 9.34 0.83
C TYR A 95 5.05 10.03 -0.01
N GLU A 96 4.93 11.36 0.08
CA GLU A 96 3.94 12.11 -0.72
C GLU A 96 4.26 12.03 -2.21
N SER A 97 5.55 12.06 -2.56
CA SER A 97 6.01 11.95 -3.96
C SER A 97 6.10 10.51 -4.46
N CYS A 98 6.44 9.57 -3.57
CA CYS A 98 6.66 8.17 -3.87
C CYS A 98 6.31 7.32 -2.64
N SER A 99 5.18 6.62 -2.68
CA SER A 99 4.71 5.80 -1.57
C SER A 99 5.67 4.67 -1.18
N TYR A 100 6.47 4.18 -2.12
CA TYR A 100 7.53 3.20 -1.89
C TYR A 100 8.75 3.75 -1.12
N ALA A 101 8.76 5.05 -0.81
CA ALA A 101 9.72 5.65 0.11
C ALA A 101 9.53 5.20 1.56
N ALA A 102 8.37 4.62 1.89
CA ALA A 102 8.10 4.03 3.20
C ALA A 102 7.96 2.52 3.10
N VAL A 103 8.51 1.80 4.08
CA VAL A 103 8.35 0.35 4.18
C VAL A 103 6.96 0.05 4.76
N PRO A 104 6.16 -0.82 4.12
CA PRO A 104 4.86 -1.22 4.67
C PRO A 104 4.98 -1.78 6.09
N PHE A 105 4.04 -1.39 6.96
CA PHE A 105 3.99 -1.79 8.37
C PHE A 105 5.15 -1.27 9.25
N SER A 106 5.90 -0.26 8.81
CA SER A 106 6.80 0.47 9.70
C SER A 106 6.05 1.05 10.90
N ALA A 107 6.68 0.99 12.07
CA ALA A 107 6.16 1.63 13.27
C ALA A 107 6.15 3.16 13.14
N ASP A 108 5.24 3.79 13.87
CA ASP A 108 5.26 5.24 14.04
C ASP A 108 6.57 5.67 14.71
N SER A 109 7.18 6.73 14.20
CA SER A 109 8.35 7.37 14.78
C SER A 109 8.03 8.14 16.08
N GLY A 110 6.75 8.39 16.36
CA GLY A 110 6.30 9.19 17.50
C GLY A 110 6.53 10.69 17.30
N GLY A 111 6.76 11.12 16.05
CA GLY A 111 7.12 12.48 15.67
C GLY A 111 8.41 12.55 14.85
N VAL A 112 8.91 13.75 14.58
CA VAL A 112 10.17 13.92 13.85
C VAL A 112 11.33 13.52 14.75
N CYS A 113 12.06 12.48 14.35
CA CYS A 113 13.29 12.04 15.02
C CYS A 113 14.53 12.53 14.25
N GLN A 114 15.59 12.84 14.99
CA GLN A 114 16.90 13.17 14.42
C GLN A 114 17.94 12.30 15.13
N ALA A 115 18.76 11.61 14.34
CA ALA A 115 19.72 10.63 14.83
C ALA A 115 20.91 10.54 13.87
N GLU A 116 22.00 9.96 14.34
CA GLU A 116 23.17 9.69 13.52
C GLU A 116 22.93 8.45 12.65
N LEU A 117 23.18 8.57 11.35
CA LEU A 117 23.13 7.44 10.42
C LEU A 117 24.41 6.61 10.57
N ILE A 118 24.25 5.31 10.81
CA ILE A 118 25.36 4.37 10.92
C ILE A 118 25.14 3.18 9.98
N ALA A 119 26.16 2.75 9.26
CA ALA A 119 26.07 1.55 8.44
C ALA A 119 25.73 0.33 9.31
N ILE A 120 24.84 -0.55 8.85
CA ILE A 120 24.37 -1.70 9.64
C ILE A 120 25.52 -2.60 10.12
N GLU A 121 26.60 -2.71 9.36
CA GLU A 121 27.80 -3.49 9.68
C GLU A 121 28.64 -2.88 10.79
N GLN A 122 28.42 -1.60 11.12
CA GLN A 122 29.13 -0.85 12.14
C GLN A 122 28.30 -0.69 13.43
N LEU A 123 27.13 -1.33 13.51
CA LEU A 123 26.29 -1.26 14.70
C LEU A 123 27.04 -1.79 15.94
N PRO A 124 26.96 -1.08 17.08
CA PRO A 124 27.59 -1.53 18.33
C PRO A 124 26.95 -2.85 18.79
N GLN A 125 27.78 -3.82 19.16
CA GLN A 125 27.33 -5.13 19.66
C GLN A 125 26.62 -5.04 21.02
N GLU A 126 27.01 -4.05 21.83
CA GLU A 126 26.44 -3.75 23.14
C GLU A 126 26.30 -2.23 23.23
N ASN A 127 25.07 -1.70 23.32
CA ASN A 127 24.65 -0.36 23.80
C ASN A 127 23.24 0.00 23.34
N CYS A 128 22.67 1.06 23.93
CA CYS A 128 21.37 1.59 23.56
C CYS A 128 21.43 2.30 22.19
N LEU A 129 20.58 1.89 21.25
CA LEU A 129 20.44 2.47 19.90
C LEU A 129 19.65 3.78 19.89
N GLU A 130 19.46 4.42 21.04
CA GLU A 130 18.52 5.54 21.26
C GLU A 130 18.77 6.76 20.35
N ASN A 131 19.97 6.90 19.76
CA ASN A 131 20.32 8.01 18.86
C ASN A 131 20.95 7.55 17.53
N LEU A 132 20.81 6.27 17.17
CA LEU A 132 21.38 5.71 15.95
C LEU A 132 20.27 5.20 15.03
N VAL A 133 20.35 5.55 13.75
CA VAL A 133 19.50 4.97 12.70
C VAL A 133 20.38 4.08 11.82
N PRO A 134 20.13 2.76 11.78
CA PRO A 134 20.88 1.86 10.93
C PRO A 134 20.56 2.10 9.45
N LEU A 135 21.60 2.30 8.66
CA LEU A 135 21.54 2.39 7.21
C LEU A 135 21.92 1.04 6.60
N ILE A 136 20.95 0.41 5.93
CA ILE A 136 21.19 -0.78 5.10
C ILE A 136 21.61 -0.29 3.72
N THR A 137 22.91 -0.33 3.44
CA THR A 137 23.50 0.23 2.21
C THR A 137 23.55 -0.75 1.05
N HIS A 138 23.21 -2.02 1.28
CA HIS A 138 23.32 -3.09 0.31
C HIS A 138 22.00 -3.85 0.20
N TYR A 139 21.66 -4.28 -1.02
CA TYR A 139 20.64 -5.32 -1.19
C TYR A 139 21.17 -6.61 -0.56
N PRO A 140 20.33 -7.39 0.14
CA PRO A 140 20.75 -8.68 0.65
C PRO A 140 21.30 -9.53 -0.51
N ASN A 141 22.56 -9.96 -0.38
CA ASN A 141 23.14 -10.93 -1.31
C ASN A 141 22.35 -12.23 -1.14
N ILE A 142 21.58 -12.59 -2.17
CA ILE A 142 20.86 -13.88 -2.26
C ILE A 142 21.87 -14.98 -2.56
#